data_AF-A0A484CEA3-F1
#
_entry.id   AF-A0A484CEA3-F1
#
_cell.length_a   1.000
_cell.length_b   1.000
_cell.length_c   1.000
_cell.angle_alpha   90.00
_cell.angle_beta   90.00
_cell.angle_gamma   90.00
#
_symmetry.space_group_name_H-M   'P 1'
#
loop_
_entity.id
_entity.type
_entity.pdbx_description
1 polymer ?
#
loop_
_entity_poly.entity_id
_entity_poly.type
_entity_poly.pdbx_seq_one_letter_code
_entity_poly.pdbx_strand_id
1 'polypeptide(L)'
;MSKSKILNNLLSNSQQYHDIFVHRDMECGDSPRKISDGLAEITWYLPCGNKNMDVFSEPVAVANLRGDIALFETQFSFLCQTSAAVFVFFDTLDSDCKILTNQHHKAQIFLVGNRQSKNFNVNALKEVATKLGLTNRNILLKDKQNDADFVKILRKTVSSVVENSKMKMGIEQMADIAHELGIWVDEDSAECQAAKKNADVITAEIQNILKYKEAQLPLQGQIWKELTCLEKEEFRLRNVGSENIEKYKSDLKLKKTELRKKQNSYDMSNAMTCFISAISSSGKKRSYFLKWMRMNLDNVSREKLSGLREQYKEKRKSSENKEEIKDIDRQLSNSSLGTEHFFREMGQIYEASLSLPETHQARQQLQHLPKLCAELLLDGLPLELVDGDASNIPLRWVSEVLSQLNNLVPPESKIRVVTVLGVQSTGKSTLLNTMFGVQFAVSSGRCTRGAFMLLIRINEDVKKNSTVTSW
;
A
#
# COMPACT_ATOMS: atom_id res chain seq x y z
N MET A 1 -1.98 21.95 26.50
CA MET A 1 -1.07 22.09 25.31
C MET A 1 -1.47 21.04 24.28
N SER A 2 -1.50 21.30 22.95
CA SER A 2 -1.99 20.28 21.99
C SER A 2 -0.89 19.26 21.65
N LYS A 3 -1.05 18.01 22.07
CA LYS A 3 -0.10 16.92 21.80
C LYS A 3 0.06 16.65 20.30
N SER A 4 -1.03 16.38 19.58
CA SER A 4 -0.97 16.05 18.15
C SER A 4 -0.31 17.15 17.31
N LYS A 5 -0.58 18.42 17.63
CA LYS A 5 0.07 19.57 16.96
C LYS A 5 1.59 19.59 17.19
N ILE A 6 2.03 19.32 18.41
CA ILE A 6 3.46 19.24 18.73
C ILE A 6 4.11 18.06 18.00
N LEU A 7 3.43 16.92 17.89
CA LEU A 7 3.91 15.78 17.13
C LEU A 7 4.03 16.07 15.62
N ASN A 8 3.06 16.77 15.02
CA ASN A 8 3.13 17.20 13.62
C ASN A 8 4.34 18.12 13.38
N ASN A 9 4.54 19.11 14.27
CA ASN A 9 5.71 19.98 14.23
C ASN A 9 7.02 19.22 14.45
N LEU A 10 7.02 18.21 15.32
CA LEU A 10 8.19 17.37 15.57
C LEU A 10 8.60 16.59 14.33
N LEU A 11 7.63 16.02 13.61
CA LEU A 11 7.85 15.19 12.42
C LEU A 11 8.06 15.98 11.13
N SER A 12 7.68 17.25 11.10
CA SER A 12 7.76 18.11 9.92
C SER A 12 8.95 19.08 9.97
N ASN A 13 9.40 19.56 8.82
CA ASN A 13 10.27 20.73 8.76
C ASN A 13 9.47 22.02 8.56
N SER A 14 10.04 23.15 8.95
CA SER A 14 9.40 24.47 8.78
C SER A 14 9.01 24.78 7.33
N GLN A 15 9.71 24.20 6.35
CA GLN A 15 9.45 24.37 4.92
C GLN A 15 8.47 23.33 4.34
N GLN A 16 8.21 22.23 5.06
CA GLN A 16 7.40 21.09 4.61
C GLN A 16 6.55 20.60 5.78
N TYR A 17 5.61 21.45 6.18
CA TYR A 17 4.66 21.13 7.25
C TYR A 17 3.59 20.17 6.75
N HIS A 18 3.39 19.08 7.48
CA HIS A 18 2.36 18.09 7.19
C HIS A 18 1.56 17.78 8.46
N ASP A 19 0.24 17.87 8.34
CA ASP A 19 -0.68 17.44 9.38
C ASP A 19 -0.87 15.92 9.35
N ILE A 20 0.01 15.22 10.07
CA ILE A 20 0.03 13.75 10.13
C ILE A 20 -1.04 13.24 11.09
N PHE A 21 -1.11 13.83 12.29
CA PHE A 21 -2.11 13.53 13.30
C PHE A 21 -3.13 14.65 13.37
N VAL A 22 -4.42 14.31 13.40
CA VAL A 22 -5.48 15.33 13.51
C VAL A 22 -5.37 16.05 14.85
N HIS A 23 -5.41 17.38 14.80
CA HIS A 23 -5.43 18.24 15.98
C HIS A 23 -6.54 19.29 15.87
N ARG A 24 -6.93 19.84 17.02
CA ARG A 24 -8.04 20.79 17.16
C ARG A 24 -7.93 22.11 16.37
N ASP A 25 -6.77 22.42 15.82
CA ASP A 25 -6.59 23.66 15.03
C ASP A 25 -6.71 23.38 13.52
N MET A 26 -6.92 22.13 13.11
CA MET A 26 -7.26 21.77 11.73
C MET A 26 -8.73 22.04 11.46
N GLU A 27 -9.09 22.18 10.19
CA GLU A 27 -10.49 22.24 9.77
C GLU A 27 -11.25 20.99 10.28
N CYS A 28 -12.37 21.23 10.96
CA CYS A 28 -13.17 20.23 11.67
C CYS A 28 -12.44 19.44 12.79
N GLY A 29 -11.20 19.80 13.14
CA GLY A 29 -10.40 19.08 14.14
C GLY A 29 -10.88 19.25 15.58
N ASP A 30 -11.73 20.25 15.83
CA ASP A 30 -12.41 20.53 17.09
C ASP A 30 -13.74 19.78 17.25
N SER A 31 -14.17 19.06 16.21
CA SER A 31 -15.39 18.25 16.25
C SER A 31 -15.31 17.19 17.37
N PRO A 32 -16.41 16.96 18.10
CA PRO A 32 -16.45 15.93 19.14
C PRO A 32 -16.04 14.56 18.60
N ARG A 33 -15.06 13.94 19.27
CA ARG A 33 -14.59 12.59 18.95
C ARG A 33 -15.70 11.58 19.25
N LYS A 34 -15.97 10.67 18.30
CA LYS A 34 -16.96 9.60 18.45
C LYS A 34 -16.34 8.21 18.59
N ILE A 35 -15.29 7.93 17.79
CA ILE A 35 -14.66 6.59 17.70
C ILE A 35 -13.13 6.63 17.81
N SER A 36 -12.54 7.83 17.95
CA SER A 36 -11.08 7.99 17.89
C SER A 36 -10.42 8.02 19.27
N ASP A 37 -11.18 8.02 20.36
CA ASP A 37 -10.61 7.88 21.70
C ASP A 37 -10.15 6.44 21.93
N GLY A 38 -8.94 6.28 22.45
CA GLY A 38 -8.25 4.99 22.59
C GLY A 38 -7.48 4.55 21.34
N LEU A 39 -7.61 5.24 20.21
CA LEU A 39 -6.89 4.88 18.99
C LEU A 39 -5.40 5.24 19.09
N ALA A 40 -4.52 4.26 18.85
CA ALA A 40 -3.09 4.49 18.66
C ALA A 40 -2.79 4.63 17.16
N GLU A 41 -2.55 5.86 16.73
CA GLU A 41 -2.22 6.16 15.33
C GLU A 41 -0.71 6.02 15.13
N ILE A 42 -0.26 5.23 14.15
CA ILE A 42 1.17 5.04 13.90
C ILE A 42 1.56 5.68 12.57
N THR A 43 2.70 6.38 12.57
CA THR A 43 3.32 6.92 11.37
C THR A 43 4.81 6.57 11.34
N TRP A 44 5.38 6.51 10.14
CA TRP A 44 6.78 6.18 9.91
C TRP A 44 7.47 7.39 9.29
N TYR A 45 8.48 7.90 9.99
CA TYR A 45 9.44 8.83 9.43
C TYR A 45 10.55 8.03 8.74
N LEU A 46 10.71 8.21 7.43
CA LEU A 46 11.76 7.57 6.64
C LEU A 46 12.73 8.64 6.10
N PRO A 47 13.96 8.74 6.62
CA PRO A 47 14.91 9.74 6.14
C PRO A 47 15.30 9.50 4.68
N CYS A 48 15.55 10.60 3.96
CA CYS A 48 15.96 10.56 2.56
C CYS A 48 17.49 10.48 2.36
N GLY A 49 18.26 10.56 3.46
CA GLY A 49 19.72 10.56 3.49
C GLY A 49 20.35 11.95 3.38
N ASN A 50 19.54 13.02 3.37
CA ASN A 50 20.02 14.39 3.33
C ASN A 50 19.98 15.01 4.73
N LYS A 51 21.15 15.13 5.37
CA LYS A 51 21.29 15.68 6.73
C LYS A 51 20.71 17.09 6.93
N ASN A 52 20.57 17.87 5.86
CA ASN A 52 19.99 19.21 5.94
C ASN A 52 18.44 19.21 5.93
N MET A 53 17.84 18.13 5.42
CA MET A 53 16.39 17.95 5.36
C MET A 53 15.88 16.91 6.36
N ASP A 54 16.69 15.94 6.73
CA ASP A 54 16.23 14.86 7.59
C ASP A 54 16.11 15.33 9.04
N VAL A 55 14.94 15.10 9.63
CA VAL A 55 14.61 15.36 11.03
C VAL A 55 15.30 14.36 11.94
N PHE A 56 15.24 13.09 11.55
CA PHE A 56 15.88 11.96 12.22
C PHE A 56 16.84 11.27 11.25
N SER A 57 17.99 10.82 11.74
CA SER A 57 19.01 10.12 10.96
C SER A 57 18.65 8.66 10.64
N GLU A 58 17.77 8.06 11.46
CA GLU A 58 17.27 6.69 11.31
C GLU A 58 15.76 6.69 11.01
N PRO A 59 15.22 5.60 10.44
CA PRO A 59 13.77 5.38 10.40
C PRO A 59 13.15 5.38 11.80
N VAL A 60 12.07 6.13 12.00
CA VAL A 60 11.38 6.23 13.30
C VAL A 60 9.90 5.95 13.14
N ALA A 61 9.37 5.00 13.90
CA ALA A 61 7.93 4.84 14.07
C ALA A 61 7.46 5.69 15.26
N VAL A 62 6.42 6.50 15.05
CA VAL A 62 5.79 7.32 16.10
C VAL A 62 4.34 6.91 16.25
N ALA A 63 3.97 6.49 17.45
CA ALA A 63 2.60 6.16 17.82
C ALA A 63 1.96 7.27 18.67
N ASN A 64 0.78 7.73 18.27
CA ASN A 64 -0.01 8.73 18.95
C ASN A 64 -1.30 8.12 19.51
N LEU A 65 -1.32 7.83 20.82
CA LEU A 65 -2.53 7.38 21.52
C LEU A 65 -3.50 8.54 21.75
N ARG A 66 -4.68 8.51 21.16
CA ARG A 66 -5.70 9.55 21.35
C ARG A 66 -6.51 9.32 22.63
N GLY A 67 -6.77 10.40 23.36
CA GLY A 67 -7.55 10.36 24.59
C GLY A 67 -6.70 10.43 25.85
N ASP A 68 -7.35 10.24 26.99
CA ASP A 68 -6.70 10.19 28.30
C ASP A 68 -6.25 8.76 28.60
N ILE A 69 -4.97 8.57 28.90
CA ILE A 69 -4.41 7.26 29.27
C ILE A 69 -5.10 6.67 30.50
N ALA A 70 -5.73 7.50 31.34
CA ALA A 70 -6.53 7.07 32.48
C ALA A 70 -7.70 6.14 32.09
N LEU A 71 -8.19 6.28 30.86
CA LEU A 71 -9.32 5.52 30.32
C LEU A 71 -8.88 4.37 29.40
N PHE A 72 -7.60 4.32 29.01
CA PHE A 72 -7.06 3.43 27.97
C PHE A 72 -5.80 2.72 28.44
N GLU A 73 -5.90 2.05 29.60
CA GLU A 73 -4.79 1.40 30.27
C GLU A 73 -4.13 0.31 29.40
N THR A 74 -4.94 -0.51 28.70
CA THR A 74 -4.46 -1.58 27.82
C THR A 74 -3.61 -1.03 26.68
N GLN A 75 -4.07 0.02 26.01
CA GLN A 75 -3.33 0.66 24.90
C GLN A 75 -2.07 1.35 25.40
N PHE A 76 -2.14 1.99 26.57
CA PHE A 76 -0.97 2.60 27.20
C PHE A 76 0.09 1.54 27.58
N SER A 77 -0.34 0.42 28.17
CA SER A 77 0.55 -0.70 28.52
C SER A 77 1.22 -1.28 27.27
N PHE A 78 0.45 -1.49 26.20
CA PHE A 78 0.97 -1.97 24.92
C PHE A 78 2.08 -1.05 24.40
N LEU A 79 1.87 0.27 24.39
CA LEU A 79 2.89 1.23 23.97
C LEU A 79 4.12 1.22 24.88
N CYS A 80 3.95 1.07 26.20
CA CYS A 80 5.05 1.00 27.15
C CYS A 80 5.89 -0.28 27.01
N GLN A 81 5.32 -1.35 26.47
CA GLN A 81 6.02 -2.61 26.24
C GLN A 81 6.68 -2.71 24.86
N THR A 82 6.13 -2.01 23.86
CA THR A 82 6.58 -2.10 22.45
C THR A 82 7.47 -0.93 22.01
N SER A 83 7.45 0.20 22.73
CA SER A 83 8.18 1.41 22.34
C SER A 83 9.57 1.51 22.97
N ALA A 84 10.48 2.20 22.30
CA ALA A 84 11.76 2.60 22.89
C ALA A 84 11.59 3.65 24.01
N ALA A 85 10.66 4.59 23.81
CA ALA A 85 10.28 5.60 24.78
C ALA A 85 8.81 5.99 24.62
N VAL A 86 8.19 6.44 25.71
CA VAL A 86 6.82 6.95 25.74
C VAL A 86 6.83 8.35 26.34
N PHE A 87 6.31 9.32 25.58
CA PHE A 87 6.20 10.72 25.98
C PHE A 87 4.76 11.01 26.44
N VAL A 88 4.57 11.14 27.75
CA VAL A 88 3.27 11.38 28.38
C VAL A 88 3.04 12.87 28.48
N PHE A 89 2.12 13.39 27.66
CA PHE A 89 1.70 14.78 27.69
C PHE A 89 0.66 14.99 28.78
N PHE A 90 0.88 15.96 29.67
CA PHE A 90 -0.05 16.25 30.76
C PHE A 90 -0.32 17.75 30.89
N ASP A 91 -1.57 18.10 31.18
CA ASP A 91 -1.96 19.45 31.61
C ASP A 91 -2.12 19.50 33.16
N THR A 92 -2.44 18.37 33.78
CA THR A 92 -2.54 18.09 35.22
C THR A 92 -1.98 16.71 35.54
N LEU A 93 -1.34 16.55 36.69
CA LEU A 93 -0.95 15.23 37.21
C LEU A 93 -1.69 14.98 38.51
N ASP A 94 -2.32 13.82 38.60
CA ASP A 94 -2.78 13.29 39.87
C ASP A 94 -1.57 12.70 40.62
N SER A 95 -1.39 13.05 41.90
CA SER A 95 -0.33 12.52 42.76
C SER A 95 -0.40 10.99 42.87
N ASP A 96 -1.59 10.42 42.71
CA ASP A 96 -1.81 8.99 42.82
C ASP A 96 -1.57 8.21 41.53
N CYS A 97 -1.32 8.87 40.38
CA CYS A 97 -1.29 8.32 39.02
C CYS A 97 -0.85 6.84 38.91
N LYS A 98 -1.80 5.94 39.20
CA LYS A 98 -1.55 4.50 39.37
C LYS A 98 -1.12 3.85 38.07
N ILE A 99 -1.66 4.36 36.96
CA ILE A 99 -1.40 3.84 35.62
C ILE A 99 0.05 4.04 35.20
N LEU A 100 0.66 5.17 35.57
CA LEU A 100 2.08 5.39 35.30
C LEU A 100 2.96 4.52 36.22
N THR A 101 2.54 4.28 37.46
CA THR A 101 3.40 3.70 38.50
C THR A 101 3.28 2.18 38.66
N ASN A 102 2.16 1.57 38.23
CA ASN A 102 1.87 0.15 38.45
C ASN A 102 2.26 -0.78 37.29
N GLN A 103 2.85 -0.25 36.21
CA GLN A 103 3.15 -1.02 35.01
C GLN A 103 4.65 -1.29 34.87
N HIS A 104 4.99 -2.50 34.44
CA HIS A 104 6.38 -2.85 34.12
C HIS A 104 6.75 -2.24 32.76
N HIS A 105 7.33 -1.05 32.78
CA HIS A 105 7.72 -0.31 31.58
C HIS A 105 9.01 -0.86 30.98
N LYS A 106 8.97 -1.36 29.73
CA LYS A 106 10.18 -1.60 28.93
C LYS A 106 10.69 -0.30 28.31
N ALA A 107 9.77 0.59 27.95
CA ALA A 107 10.05 1.90 27.37
C ALA A 107 10.60 2.89 28.41
N GLN A 108 11.45 3.82 27.95
CA GLN A 108 11.81 4.99 28.74
C GLN A 108 10.64 5.98 28.83
N ILE A 109 10.19 6.30 30.03
CA ILE A 109 9.09 7.26 30.23
C ILE A 109 9.63 8.70 30.25
N PHE A 110 8.95 9.59 29.53
CA PHE A 110 9.18 11.03 29.53
C PHE A 110 7.89 11.76 29.90
N LEU A 111 7.96 12.72 30.80
CA LEU A 111 6.84 13.58 31.18
C LEU A 111 6.93 14.90 30.43
N VAL A 112 5.89 15.24 29.68
CA VAL A 112 5.83 16.43 28.83
C VAL A 112 4.72 17.37 29.31
N GLY A 113 5.10 18.49 29.93
CA GLY A 113 4.16 19.41 30.55
C GLY A 113 4.30 20.86 30.08
N ASN A 114 3.30 21.69 30.38
CA ASN A 114 3.36 23.13 30.17
C ASN A 114 3.28 23.87 31.52
N ARG A 115 4.37 24.54 31.92
CA ARG A 115 4.44 25.34 33.17
C ARG A 115 3.47 26.51 33.19
N GLN A 116 3.07 27.00 32.02
CA GLN A 116 2.12 28.10 31.91
C GLN A 116 0.66 27.63 32.05
N SER A 117 0.41 26.32 32.13
CA SER A 117 -0.94 25.80 32.38
C SER A 117 -1.41 26.25 33.76
N LYS A 118 -2.66 26.75 33.84
CA LYS A 118 -3.27 27.16 35.12
C LYS A 118 -3.32 26.02 36.14
N ASN A 119 -3.36 24.78 35.66
CA ASN A 119 -3.50 23.60 36.49
C ASN A 119 -2.16 22.87 36.74
N PHE A 120 -1.02 23.48 36.38
CA PHE A 120 0.29 22.88 36.57
C PHE A 120 0.67 22.85 38.06
N ASN A 121 0.95 21.66 38.59
CA ASN A 121 1.38 21.45 39.97
C ASN A 121 2.78 20.83 40.02
N VAL A 122 3.75 21.60 40.52
CA VAL A 122 5.15 21.18 40.65
C VAL A 122 5.32 20.04 41.67
N ASN A 123 4.55 20.05 42.75
CA ASN A 123 4.67 19.04 43.81
C ASN A 123 4.17 17.69 43.30
N ALA A 124 3.00 17.66 42.64
CA ALA A 124 2.48 16.46 41.99
C ALA A 124 3.46 15.90 40.95
N LEU A 125 4.09 16.76 40.13
CA LEU A 125 5.12 16.35 39.19
C LEU A 125 6.33 15.70 39.89
N LYS A 126 6.82 16.31 40.98
CA LYS A 126 7.95 15.75 41.75
C LYS A 126 7.61 14.41 42.36
N GLU A 127 6.40 14.26 42.91
CA GLU A 127 5.94 12.99 43.48
C GLU A 127 5.87 11.89 42.42
N VAL A 128 5.21 12.14 41.29
CA VAL A 128 5.12 11.18 40.18
C VAL A 128 6.51 10.86 39.62
N ALA A 129 7.35 11.86 39.40
CA ALA A 129 8.73 11.64 38.93
C ALA A 129 9.55 10.78 39.90
N THR A 130 9.39 11.00 41.21
CA THR A 130 10.07 10.20 42.24
C THR A 130 9.56 8.76 42.26
N LYS A 131 8.24 8.56 42.21
CA LYS A 131 7.63 7.21 42.15
C LYS A 131 8.08 6.42 40.91
N LEU A 132 8.32 7.10 39.79
CA LEU A 132 8.78 6.51 38.54
C LEU A 132 10.32 6.42 38.41
N GLY A 133 11.08 6.91 39.39
CA GLY A 133 12.54 6.94 39.32
C GLY A 133 13.09 7.81 38.18
N LEU A 134 12.34 8.85 37.77
CA LEU A 134 12.70 9.70 36.64
C LEU A 134 13.77 10.73 37.03
N THR A 135 14.67 11.00 36.09
CA THR A 135 15.66 12.07 36.23
C THR A 135 15.18 13.35 35.54
N ASN A 136 15.88 14.47 35.74
CA ASN A 136 15.60 15.73 35.04
C ASN A 136 15.64 15.59 33.50
N ARG A 137 16.36 14.60 32.96
CA ARG A 137 16.41 14.33 31.50
C ARG A 137 15.08 13.78 30.97
N ASN A 138 14.29 13.15 31.81
CA ASN A 138 12.99 12.56 31.47
C ASN A 138 11.85 13.58 31.54
N ILE A 139 12.09 14.80 32.04
CA ILE A 139 11.06 15.79 32.29
C ILE A 139 11.24 16.97 31.32
N LEU A 140 10.29 17.13 30.41
CA LEU A 140 10.29 18.19 29.40
C LEU A 140 9.17 19.18 29.71
N LEU A 141 9.53 20.38 30.15
CA LEU A 141 8.57 21.41 30.48
C LEU A 141 8.66 22.57 29.50
N LYS A 142 7.55 22.87 28.84
CA LYS A 142 7.38 24.12 28.10
C LYS A 142 7.20 25.25 29.11
N ASP A 143 8.05 26.26 29.03
CA ASP A 143 7.99 27.49 29.83
C ASP A 143 7.55 28.67 28.94
N LYS A 144 8.12 29.87 29.10
CA LYS A 144 7.83 31.07 28.27
C LYS A 144 8.21 30.98 26.79
N GLN A 145 8.87 29.91 26.36
CA GLN A 145 9.28 29.74 24.97
C GLN A 145 8.10 29.39 24.05
N ASN A 146 8.21 29.75 22.77
CA ASN A 146 7.22 29.40 21.76
C ASN A 146 7.23 27.89 21.44
N ASP A 147 6.24 27.43 20.67
CA ASP A 147 6.14 26.01 20.28
C ASP A 147 7.34 25.53 19.47
N ALA A 148 7.91 26.36 18.60
CA ALA A 148 9.02 25.97 17.74
C ALA A 148 10.30 25.68 18.55
N ASP A 149 10.61 26.51 19.54
CA ASP A 149 11.77 26.31 20.40
C ASP A 149 11.59 25.12 21.33
N PHE A 150 10.37 24.88 21.82
CA PHE A 150 10.06 23.67 22.58
C PHE A 150 10.19 22.40 21.73
N VAL A 151 9.69 22.43 20.49
CA VAL A 151 9.80 21.30 19.54
C VAL A 151 11.26 20.99 19.24
N LYS A 152 12.17 21.97 19.16
CA LYS A 152 13.61 21.71 19.00
C LYS A 152 14.19 20.91 20.18
N ILE A 153 13.78 21.22 21.42
CA ILE A 153 14.21 20.48 22.62
C ILE A 153 13.65 19.06 22.59
N LEU A 154 12.36 18.92 22.27
CA LEU A 154 11.71 17.61 22.17
C LEU A 154 12.37 16.76 21.07
N ARG A 155 12.62 17.34 19.89
CA ARG A 155 13.31 16.67 18.78
C ARG A 155 14.69 16.19 19.17
N LYS A 156 15.52 17.02 19.83
CA LYS A 156 16.83 16.58 20.36
C LYS A 156 16.71 15.39 21.32
N THR A 157 15.69 15.40 22.18
CA THR A 157 15.46 14.32 23.14
C THR A 157 15.04 13.04 22.42
N VAL A 158 14.11 13.12 21.47
CA VAL A 158 13.68 11.99 20.65
C VAL A 158 14.84 11.44 19.82
N SER A 159 15.63 12.29 19.16
CA SER A 159 16.82 11.87 18.40
C SER A 159 17.82 11.13 19.30
N SER A 160 18.06 11.63 20.52
CA SER A 160 18.93 10.95 21.47
C SER A 160 18.38 9.58 21.88
N VAL A 161 17.07 9.44 22.09
CA VAL A 161 16.45 8.12 22.35
C VAL A 161 16.64 7.19 21.16
N VAL A 162 16.37 7.67 19.94
CA VAL A 162 16.47 6.86 18.71
C VAL A 162 17.89 6.35 18.52
N GLU A 163 18.90 7.19 18.69
CA GLU A 163 20.31 6.84 18.50
C GLU A 163 20.86 5.89 19.59
N ASN A 164 20.34 5.98 20.82
CA ASN A 164 20.92 5.26 21.97
C ASN A 164 20.07 4.09 22.47
N SER A 165 18.82 3.96 22.02
CA SER A 165 17.93 2.89 22.47
C SER A 165 18.37 1.54 21.92
N LYS A 166 18.54 0.58 22.83
CA LYS A 166 18.69 -0.85 22.49
C LYS A 166 17.35 -1.53 22.20
N MET A 167 16.25 -0.90 22.61
CA MET A 167 14.90 -1.41 22.38
C MET A 167 14.51 -1.15 20.93
N LYS A 168 14.55 -2.21 20.12
CA LYS A 168 14.03 -2.29 18.75
C LYS A 168 13.15 -3.54 18.68
N MET A 169 11.94 -3.41 18.13
CA MET A 169 10.96 -4.50 18.08
C MET A 169 10.34 -4.54 16.68
N GLY A 170 10.31 -5.73 16.07
CA GLY A 170 9.59 -5.95 14.82
C GLY A 170 8.08 -5.90 15.04
N ILE A 171 7.30 -5.51 14.03
CA ILE A 171 5.83 -5.46 14.15
C ILE A 171 5.28 -6.85 14.46
N GLU A 172 5.89 -7.91 13.90
CA GLU A 172 5.49 -9.29 14.18
C GLU A 172 5.66 -9.65 15.67
N GLN A 173 6.70 -9.14 16.32
CA GLN A 173 6.94 -9.35 17.76
C GLN A 173 5.98 -8.55 18.65
N MET A 174 5.37 -7.47 18.12
CA MET A 174 4.35 -6.73 18.85
C MET A 174 3.08 -7.55 19.02
N ALA A 175 2.81 -8.53 18.16
CA ALA A 175 1.64 -9.40 18.27
C ALA A 175 1.67 -10.22 19.57
N ASP A 176 2.83 -10.74 19.98
CA ASP A 176 2.97 -11.49 21.24
C ASP A 176 2.55 -10.62 22.45
N ILE A 177 2.99 -9.36 22.46
CA ILE A 177 2.61 -8.39 23.49
C ILE A 177 1.12 -8.02 23.40
N ALA A 178 0.57 -7.92 22.19
CA ALA A 178 -0.86 -7.69 21.99
C ALA A 178 -1.68 -8.83 22.60
N HIS A 179 -1.27 -10.09 22.41
CA HIS A 179 -1.93 -11.26 22.98
C HIS A 179 -1.87 -11.27 24.51
N GLU A 180 -0.70 -10.99 25.10
CA GLU A 180 -0.54 -10.87 26.55
C GLU A 180 -1.48 -9.83 27.18
N LEU A 181 -1.79 -8.77 26.42
CA LEU A 181 -2.67 -7.67 26.84
C LEU A 181 -4.14 -7.84 26.39
N GLY A 182 -4.48 -8.97 25.74
CA GLY A 182 -5.84 -9.23 25.24
C GLY A 182 -6.27 -8.35 24.07
N ILE A 183 -5.33 -7.73 23.36
CA ILE A 183 -5.58 -6.99 22.13
C ILE A 183 -5.69 -7.99 20.98
N TRP A 184 -6.74 -7.85 20.17
CA TRP A 184 -6.98 -8.74 19.04
C TRP A 184 -6.02 -8.43 17.89
N VAL A 185 -5.46 -9.47 17.29
CA VAL A 185 -4.54 -9.39 16.15
C VAL A 185 -5.23 -9.98 14.92
N ASP A 186 -5.30 -9.22 13.83
CA ASP A 186 -6.03 -9.63 12.61
C ASP A 186 -5.43 -10.89 11.98
N GLU A 187 -4.11 -11.06 12.09
CA GLU A 187 -3.34 -12.20 11.59
C GLU A 187 -3.67 -13.53 12.26
N ASP A 188 -4.32 -13.52 13.43
CA ASP A 188 -4.75 -14.75 14.13
C ASP A 188 -6.01 -15.37 13.53
N SER A 189 -6.78 -14.60 12.77
CA SER A 189 -8.01 -15.12 12.15
C SER A 189 -7.69 -16.28 11.19
N ALA A 190 -8.51 -17.33 11.25
CA ALA A 190 -8.34 -18.51 10.40
C ALA A 190 -8.36 -18.15 8.91
N GLU A 191 -9.16 -17.15 8.53
CA GLU A 191 -9.21 -16.59 7.18
C GLU A 191 -7.88 -15.94 6.78
N CYS A 192 -7.25 -15.14 7.65
CA CYS A 192 -5.97 -14.50 7.38
C CYS A 192 -4.84 -15.53 7.29
N GLN A 193 -4.78 -16.49 8.23
CA GLN A 193 -3.75 -17.54 8.23
C GLN A 193 -3.85 -18.44 7.00
N ALA A 194 -5.05 -18.87 6.62
CA ALA A 194 -5.25 -19.68 5.42
C ALA A 194 -4.91 -18.90 4.14
N ALA A 195 -5.27 -17.62 4.10
CA ALA A 195 -4.92 -16.74 2.99
C ALA A 195 -3.40 -16.52 2.87
N LYS A 196 -2.72 -16.30 4.00
CA LYS A 196 -1.26 -16.17 4.08
C LYS A 196 -0.58 -17.44 3.56
N LYS A 197 -0.98 -18.62 4.04
CA LYS A 197 -0.44 -19.90 3.57
C LYS A 197 -0.54 -20.05 2.05
N ASN A 198 -1.69 -19.70 1.46
CA ASN A 198 -1.85 -19.77 0.00
C ASN A 198 -0.93 -18.79 -0.74
N ALA A 199 -0.74 -17.57 -0.21
CA ALA A 199 0.18 -16.60 -0.80
C ALA A 199 1.64 -17.06 -0.67
N ASP A 200 2.01 -17.62 0.49
CA ASP A 200 3.35 -18.14 0.77
C ASP A 200 3.71 -19.30 -0.15
N VAL A 201 2.77 -20.22 -0.43
CA VAL A 201 2.97 -21.33 -1.38
C VAL A 201 3.37 -20.82 -2.76
N ILE A 202 2.67 -19.81 -3.28
CA ILE A 202 2.98 -19.22 -4.60
C ILE A 202 4.32 -18.48 -4.56
N THR A 203 4.57 -17.72 -3.50
CA THR A 203 5.72 -16.81 -3.45
C THR A 203 7.03 -17.47 -3.04
N ALA A 204 6.98 -18.62 -2.35
CA ALA A 204 8.16 -19.41 -1.98
C ALA A 204 8.94 -19.95 -3.19
N GLU A 205 8.27 -20.16 -4.33
CA GLU A 205 8.91 -20.64 -5.56
C GLU A 205 9.71 -19.54 -6.31
N ILE A 206 9.58 -18.27 -5.90
CA ILE A 206 10.14 -17.12 -6.63
C ILE A 206 11.62 -16.90 -6.31
N GLN A 207 12.48 -17.78 -6.82
CA GLN A 207 13.93 -17.61 -6.73
C GLN A 207 14.48 -16.61 -7.75
N ASN A 208 13.96 -16.61 -8.97
CA ASN A 208 14.33 -15.66 -10.02
C ASN A 208 13.05 -15.20 -10.74
N ILE A 209 12.78 -13.90 -10.73
CA ILE A 209 11.51 -13.35 -11.22
C ILE A 209 11.32 -13.62 -12.72
N LEU A 210 12.38 -13.47 -13.52
CA LEU A 210 12.34 -13.72 -14.96
C LEU A 210 12.00 -15.19 -15.26
N LYS A 211 12.77 -16.12 -14.69
CA LYS A 211 12.54 -17.56 -14.87
C LYS A 211 11.17 -17.98 -14.34
N TYR A 212 10.74 -17.39 -13.22
CA TYR A 212 9.42 -17.64 -12.65
C TYR A 212 8.31 -17.18 -13.61
N LYS A 213 8.39 -15.98 -14.20
CA LYS A 213 7.41 -15.50 -15.19
C LYS A 213 7.37 -16.43 -16.41
N GLU A 214 8.51 -16.84 -16.93
CA GLU A 214 8.58 -17.75 -18.08
C GLU A 214 7.95 -19.12 -17.80
N ALA A 215 8.12 -19.65 -16.59
CA ALA A 215 7.61 -20.97 -16.21
C ALA A 215 6.14 -20.93 -15.75
N GLN A 216 5.77 -19.94 -14.93
CA GLN A 216 4.49 -19.90 -14.23
C GLN A 216 3.48 -18.94 -14.85
N LEU A 217 3.92 -17.98 -15.67
CA LEU A 217 3.08 -16.99 -16.34
C LEU A 217 3.39 -16.88 -17.86
N PRO A 218 3.41 -17.99 -18.62
CA PRO A 218 3.90 -18.00 -19.99
C PRO A 218 3.00 -17.30 -21.01
N LEU A 219 1.67 -17.27 -20.83
CA LEU A 219 0.73 -16.82 -21.86
C LEU A 219 0.80 -15.30 -22.08
N GLN A 220 1.15 -14.51 -21.07
CA GLN A 220 1.38 -13.06 -21.21
C GLN A 220 2.78 -12.71 -21.75
N GLY A 221 3.62 -13.70 -22.02
CA GLY A 221 5.00 -13.53 -22.45
C GLY A 221 5.14 -13.17 -23.94
N GLN A 222 6.06 -13.86 -24.62
CA GLN A 222 6.41 -13.55 -26.00
C GLN A 222 5.23 -13.71 -26.97
N ILE A 223 4.37 -14.72 -26.76
CA ILE A 223 3.22 -14.96 -27.64
C ILE A 223 2.25 -13.78 -27.61
N TRP A 224 1.98 -13.22 -26.43
CA TRP A 224 1.11 -12.06 -26.30
C TRP A 224 1.70 -10.79 -26.92
N LYS A 225 3.01 -10.60 -26.83
CA LYS A 225 3.71 -9.49 -27.52
C LYS A 225 3.60 -9.62 -29.04
N GLU A 226 3.74 -10.83 -29.58
CA GLU A 226 3.57 -11.08 -31.02
C GLU A 226 2.12 -10.87 -31.47
N LEU A 227 1.15 -11.39 -30.71
CA LEU A 227 -0.28 -11.13 -30.95
C LEU A 227 -0.57 -9.64 -30.99
N THR A 228 -0.05 -8.89 -30.02
CA THR A 228 -0.18 -7.43 -29.97
C THR A 228 0.38 -6.74 -31.22
N CYS A 229 1.55 -7.18 -31.71
CA CYS A 229 2.13 -6.64 -32.95
C CYS A 229 1.23 -6.91 -34.15
N LEU A 230 0.68 -8.13 -34.27
CA LEU A 230 -0.22 -8.51 -35.35
C LEU A 230 -1.55 -7.74 -35.29
N GLU A 231 -2.13 -7.56 -34.10
CA GLU A 231 -3.34 -6.77 -33.90
C GLU A 231 -3.11 -5.31 -34.31
N LYS A 232 -2.01 -4.69 -33.88
CA LYS A 232 -1.65 -3.33 -34.30
C LYS A 232 -1.45 -3.22 -35.81
N GLU A 233 -0.85 -4.23 -36.43
CA GLU A 233 -0.60 -4.25 -37.87
C GLU A 233 -1.88 -4.43 -38.69
N GLU A 234 -2.85 -5.20 -38.20
CA GLU A 234 -4.16 -5.36 -38.86
C GLU A 234 -4.92 -4.04 -39.02
N PHE A 235 -4.74 -3.10 -38.08
CA PHE A 235 -5.34 -1.76 -38.14
C PHE A 235 -4.47 -0.74 -38.87
N ARG A 236 -3.13 -0.81 -38.71
CA ARG A 236 -2.22 0.20 -39.24
C ARG A 236 -1.74 -0.08 -40.66
N LEU A 237 -1.71 -1.35 -41.07
CA LEU A 237 -1.29 -1.82 -42.39
C LEU A 237 0.05 -1.23 -42.86
N ARG A 238 1.03 -1.09 -41.95
CA ARG A 238 2.30 -0.42 -42.28
C ARG A 238 3.19 -1.25 -43.20
N ASN A 239 3.05 -2.58 -43.14
CA ASN A 239 3.90 -3.52 -43.85
C ASN A 239 3.18 -4.19 -45.03
N VAL A 240 2.01 -3.68 -45.46
CA VAL A 240 1.22 -4.26 -46.56
C VAL A 240 1.94 -4.20 -47.92
N GLY A 241 2.78 -3.18 -48.14
CA GLY A 241 3.48 -2.98 -49.40
C GLY A 241 2.52 -2.88 -50.59
N SER A 242 2.74 -3.72 -51.61
CA SER A 242 1.89 -3.83 -52.81
C SER A 242 0.91 -5.00 -52.76
N GLU A 243 0.78 -5.70 -51.62
CA GLU A 243 -0.13 -6.84 -51.48
C GLU A 243 -1.59 -6.38 -51.40
N ASN A 244 -2.51 -7.25 -51.82
CA ASN A 244 -3.94 -7.01 -51.64
C ASN A 244 -4.30 -6.97 -50.15
N ILE A 245 -5.01 -5.91 -49.73
CA ILE A 245 -5.34 -5.65 -48.32
C ILE A 245 -6.14 -6.79 -47.68
N GLU A 246 -7.13 -7.35 -48.39
CA GLU A 246 -7.97 -8.43 -47.85
C GLU A 246 -7.16 -9.71 -47.64
N LYS A 247 -6.30 -10.05 -48.61
CA LYS A 247 -5.39 -11.20 -48.49
C LYS A 247 -4.42 -11.00 -47.33
N TYR A 248 -3.79 -9.83 -47.23
CA TYR A 248 -2.85 -9.52 -46.14
C TYR A 248 -3.51 -9.61 -44.76
N LYS A 249 -4.73 -9.06 -44.60
CA LYS A 249 -5.51 -9.19 -43.35
C LYS A 249 -5.87 -10.65 -43.04
N SER A 250 -6.22 -11.44 -44.06
CA SER A 250 -6.46 -12.87 -43.90
C SER A 250 -5.22 -13.61 -43.39
N ASP A 251 -4.04 -13.30 -43.94
CA ASP A 251 -2.77 -13.91 -43.52
C ASP A 251 -2.40 -13.53 -42.07
N LEU A 252 -2.62 -12.27 -41.67
CA LEU A 252 -2.47 -11.85 -40.28
C LEU A 252 -3.42 -12.61 -39.34
N LYS A 253 -4.66 -12.85 -39.77
CA LYS A 253 -5.65 -13.62 -39.00
C LYS A 253 -5.26 -15.08 -38.84
N LEU A 254 -4.67 -15.69 -39.86
CA LEU A 254 -4.11 -17.05 -39.78
C LEU A 254 -2.98 -17.11 -38.75
N LYS A 255 -2.02 -16.19 -38.82
CA LYS A 255 -0.91 -16.11 -37.84
C LYS A 255 -1.42 -15.91 -36.40
N LYS A 256 -2.40 -15.04 -36.18
CA LYS A 256 -3.03 -14.86 -34.86
C LYS A 256 -3.67 -16.16 -34.36
N THR A 257 -4.32 -16.90 -35.25
CA THR A 257 -4.96 -18.18 -34.91
C THR A 257 -3.93 -19.24 -34.51
N GLU A 258 -2.79 -19.31 -35.21
CA GLU A 258 -1.67 -20.19 -34.85
C GLU A 258 -1.08 -19.84 -33.49
N LEU A 259 -0.89 -18.55 -33.20
CA LEU A 259 -0.41 -18.10 -31.89
C LEU A 259 -1.40 -18.40 -30.77
N ARG A 260 -2.72 -18.29 -31.00
CA ARG A 260 -3.74 -18.70 -30.02
C ARG A 260 -3.78 -20.21 -29.82
N LYS A 261 -3.55 -21.02 -30.86
CA LYS A 261 -3.36 -22.48 -30.72
C LYS A 261 -2.13 -22.78 -29.87
N LYS A 262 -1.02 -22.06 -30.09
CA LYS A 262 0.19 -22.17 -29.27
C LYS A 262 -0.04 -21.73 -27.82
N GLN A 263 -0.83 -20.69 -27.55
CA GLN A 263 -1.21 -20.35 -26.17
C GLN A 263 -2.02 -21.47 -25.50
N ASN A 264 -2.99 -22.05 -26.23
CA ASN A 264 -3.82 -23.15 -25.70
C ASN A 264 -3.08 -24.47 -25.53
N SER A 265 -1.87 -24.63 -26.10
CA SER A 265 -1.07 -25.84 -25.87
C SER A 265 -0.30 -25.80 -24.54
N TYR A 266 -0.31 -24.68 -23.82
CA TYR A 266 0.23 -24.60 -22.47
C TYR A 266 -0.82 -25.04 -21.47
N ASP A 267 -0.42 -25.92 -20.55
CA ASP A 267 -1.22 -26.24 -19.38
C ASP A 267 -1.26 -25.06 -18.40
N MET A 268 -2.33 -24.97 -17.62
CA MET A 268 -2.40 -24.00 -16.53
C MET A 268 -1.32 -24.33 -15.50
N SER A 269 -0.49 -23.34 -15.17
CA SER A 269 0.59 -23.51 -14.19
C SER A 269 0.05 -23.71 -12.77
N ASN A 270 0.83 -24.39 -11.92
CA ASN A 270 0.49 -24.59 -10.51
C ASN A 270 0.24 -23.26 -9.80
N ALA A 271 1.06 -22.24 -10.09
CA ALA A 271 0.88 -20.90 -9.53
C ALA A 271 -0.47 -20.29 -9.92
N MET A 272 -0.89 -20.43 -11.18
CA MET A 272 -2.17 -19.89 -11.65
C MET A 272 -3.35 -20.68 -11.10
N THR A 273 -3.24 -22.02 -10.99
CA THR A 273 -4.27 -22.84 -10.34
C THR A 273 -4.46 -22.43 -8.87
N CYS A 274 -3.36 -22.30 -8.12
CA CYS A 274 -3.40 -21.83 -6.73
C CYS A 274 -3.95 -20.40 -6.62
N PHE A 275 -3.51 -19.50 -7.52
CA PHE A 275 -3.95 -18.11 -7.53
C PHE A 275 -5.46 -18.01 -7.77
N ILE A 276 -5.97 -18.62 -8.86
CA ILE A 276 -7.40 -18.62 -9.21
C ILE A 276 -8.22 -19.25 -8.08
N SER A 277 -7.76 -20.37 -7.51
CA SER A 277 -8.43 -21.01 -6.38
C SER A 277 -8.53 -20.08 -5.17
N ALA A 278 -7.45 -19.38 -4.83
CA ALA A 278 -7.41 -18.48 -3.69
C ALA A 278 -8.29 -17.23 -3.89
N ILE A 279 -8.27 -16.60 -5.08
CA ILE A 279 -9.14 -15.45 -5.37
C ILE A 279 -10.61 -15.83 -5.53
N SER A 280 -10.92 -17.10 -5.80
CA SER A 280 -12.30 -17.61 -5.84
C SER A 280 -12.92 -17.77 -4.44
N SER A 281 -12.14 -17.62 -3.36
CA SER A 281 -12.71 -17.50 -2.01
C SER A 281 -13.51 -16.21 -1.87
N SER A 282 -14.41 -16.13 -0.88
CA SER A 282 -15.25 -14.94 -0.66
C SER A 282 -14.81 -14.12 0.56
N GLY A 283 -15.24 -12.86 0.60
CA GLY A 283 -15.10 -11.98 1.76
C GLY A 283 -13.65 -11.70 2.16
N LYS A 284 -13.40 -11.67 3.48
CA LYS A 284 -12.11 -11.26 4.06
C LYS A 284 -10.95 -12.14 3.61
N LYS A 285 -11.16 -13.45 3.43
CA LYS A 285 -10.11 -14.39 3.02
C LYS A 285 -9.49 -14.01 1.67
N ARG A 286 -10.32 -13.60 0.71
CA ARG A 286 -9.89 -13.09 -0.61
C ARG A 286 -9.07 -11.82 -0.47
N SER A 287 -9.54 -10.87 0.34
CA SER A 287 -8.83 -9.61 0.59
C SER A 287 -7.47 -9.84 1.28
N TYR A 288 -7.42 -10.70 2.29
CA TYR A 288 -6.17 -11.09 2.95
C TYR A 288 -5.21 -11.76 1.99
N PHE A 289 -5.68 -12.67 1.12
CA PHE A 289 -4.81 -13.36 0.17
C PHE A 289 -4.13 -12.37 -0.78
N LEU A 290 -4.90 -11.44 -1.35
CA LEU A 290 -4.37 -10.42 -2.25
C LEU A 290 -3.42 -9.45 -1.54
N LYS A 291 -3.69 -9.16 -0.26
CA LYS A 291 -2.80 -8.33 0.57
C LYS A 291 -1.46 -9.04 0.83
N TRP A 292 -1.49 -10.31 1.23
CA TRP A 292 -0.29 -11.12 1.44
C TRP A 292 0.49 -11.31 0.15
N MET A 293 -0.17 -11.63 -0.96
CA MET A 293 0.47 -11.70 -2.27
C MET A 293 1.20 -10.41 -2.61
N ARG A 294 0.57 -9.24 -2.42
CA ARG A 294 1.21 -7.94 -2.68
C ARG A 294 2.43 -7.73 -1.78
N MET A 295 2.31 -7.97 -0.47
CA MET A 295 3.41 -7.81 0.48
C MET A 295 4.58 -8.73 0.15
N ASN A 296 4.33 -10.01 -0.11
CA ASN A 296 5.35 -11.00 -0.44
C ASN A 296 6.06 -10.66 -1.75
N LEU A 297 5.32 -10.31 -2.80
CA LEU A 297 5.90 -9.90 -4.09
C LEU A 297 6.72 -8.60 -3.99
N ASP A 298 6.26 -7.65 -3.17
CA ASP A 298 7.01 -6.43 -2.88
C ASP A 298 8.31 -6.71 -2.12
N ASN A 299 8.30 -7.65 -1.17
CA ASN A 299 9.50 -8.07 -0.44
C ASN A 299 10.52 -8.74 -1.38
N VAL A 300 10.09 -9.73 -2.17
CA VAL A 300 10.95 -10.41 -3.16
C VAL A 300 11.54 -9.41 -4.15
N SER A 301 10.75 -8.42 -4.56
CA SER A 301 11.22 -7.37 -5.46
C SER A 301 12.20 -6.41 -4.78
N ARG A 302 12.00 -6.05 -3.51
CA ARG A 302 12.90 -5.13 -2.78
C ARG A 302 14.29 -5.71 -2.66
N GLU A 303 14.41 -6.99 -2.31
CA GLU A 303 15.70 -7.67 -2.19
C GLU A 303 16.45 -7.63 -3.52
N LYS A 304 15.80 -8.02 -4.62
CA LYS A 304 16.45 -8.17 -5.94
C LYS A 304 16.67 -6.85 -6.68
N LEU A 305 15.76 -5.89 -6.55
CA LEU A 305 15.83 -4.62 -7.28
C LEU A 305 16.67 -3.56 -6.58
N SER A 306 17.03 -3.74 -5.30
CA SER A 306 17.80 -2.76 -4.52
C SER A 306 19.11 -2.38 -5.21
N GLY A 307 19.93 -3.37 -5.59
CA GLY A 307 21.20 -3.15 -6.29
C GLY A 307 21.03 -2.53 -7.68
N LEU A 308 20.06 -2.99 -8.48
CA LEU A 308 19.77 -2.39 -9.79
C LEU A 308 19.33 -0.93 -9.69
N ARG A 309 18.59 -0.57 -8.64
CA ARG A 309 18.16 0.82 -8.39
C ARG A 309 19.32 1.71 -7.97
N GLU A 310 20.25 1.20 -7.19
CA GLU A 310 21.46 1.92 -6.81
C GLU A 310 22.32 2.21 -8.04
N GLN A 311 22.58 1.19 -8.86
CA GLN A 311 23.27 1.33 -10.15
C GLN A 311 22.56 2.34 -11.07
N TYR A 312 21.22 2.26 -11.19
CA TYR A 312 20.44 3.23 -11.97
C TYR A 312 20.65 4.67 -11.48
N LYS A 313 20.59 4.89 -10.16
CA LYS A 313 20.79 6.23 -9.56
C LYS A 313 22.19 6.76 -9.79
N GLU A 314 23.21 5.93 -9.68
CA GLU A 314 24.61 6.31 -9.93
C GLU A 314 24.82 6.68 -11.40
N LYS A 315 24.41 5.80 -12.30
CA LYS A 315 24.58 6.00 -13.75
C LYS A 315 23.78 7.20 -14.29
N ARG A 316 22.66 7.55 -13.65
CA ARG A 316 21.89 8.76 -14.00
C ARG A 316 22.61 10.07 -13.64
N LYS A 317 23.59 10.06 -12.72
CA LYS A 317 24.38 11.26 -12.39
C LYS A 317 25.39 11.63 -13.48
N SER A 318 25.76 10.68 -14.34
CA SER A 318 26.63 10.89 -15.51
C SER A 318 25.82 11.02 -16.80
N SER A 319 26.01 12.09 -17.56
CA SER A 319 25.26 12.38 -18.79
C SER A 319 25.57 11.46 -19.98
N GLU A 320 26.62 10.64 -19.90
CA GLU A 320 27.14 9.82 -21.00
C GLU A 320 26.55 8.39 -21.08
N ASN A 321 25.83 7.91 -20.06
CA ASN A 321 25.45 6.49 -19.93
C ASN A 321 24.03 6.14 -20.45
N LYS A 322 23.61 6.69 -21.60
CA LYS A 322 22.22 6.51 -22.09
C LYS A 322 21.86 5.06 -22.46
N GLU A 323 22.75 4.30 -23.11
CA GLU A 323 22.50 2.87 -23.39
C GLU A 323 22.44 2.03 -22.11
N GLU A 324 23.37 2.22 -21.19
CA GLU A 324 23.40 1.47 -19.93
C GLU A 324 22.16 1.73 -19.07
N ILE A 325 21.68 2.98 -19.02
CA ILE A 325 20.44 3.34 -18.32
C ILE A 325 19.24 2.61 -18.93
N LYS A 326 19.18 2.49 -20.27
CA LYS A 326 18.11 1.73 -20.94
C LYS A 326 18.18 0.23 -20.63
N ASP A 327 19.38 -0.33 -20.54
CA ASP A 327 19.55 -1.74 -20.19
C ASP A 327 19.13 -1.99 -18.74
N ILE A 328 19.56 -1.15 -17.79
CA ILE A 328 19.14 -1.24 -16.39
C ILE A 328 17.62 -1.07 -16.27
N ASP A 329 17.00 -0.13 -17.01
CA ASP A 329 15.54 0.05 -17.03
C ASP A 329 14.82 -1.21 -17.55
N ARG A 330 15.37 -1.84 -18.60
CA ARG A 330 14.87 -3.11 -19.12
C ARG A 330 15.00 -4.22 -18.08
N GLN A 331 16.14 -4.33 -17.39
CA GLN A 331 16.36 -5.32 -16.33
C GLN A 331 15.41 -5.10 -15.14
N LEU A 332 15.20 -3.85 -14.72
CA LEU A 332 14.25 -3.46 -13.68
C LEU A 332 12.81 -3.85 -14.06
N SER A 333 12.41 -3.57 -15.30
CA SER A 333 11.08 -3.93 -15.81
C SER A 333 10.89 -5.45 -15.86
N ASN A 334 11.89 -6.16 -16.38
CA ASN A 334 11.89 -7.62 -16.48
C ASN A 334 11.89 -8.32 -15.12
N SER A 335 12.53 -7.69 -14.13
CA SER A 335 12.62 -8.17 -12.75
C SER A 335 11.47 -7.65 -11.87
N SER A 336 10.42 -7.09 -12.48
CA SER A 336 9.20 -6.70 -11.75
C SER A 336 8.16 -7.81 -11.79
N LEU A 337 7.55 -8.07 -10.64
CA LEU A 337 6.45 -8.99 -10.47
C LEU A 337 5.50 -8.42 -9.43
N GLY A 338 4.22 -8.45 -9.75
CA GLY A 338 3.13 -7.91 -8.95
C GLY A 338 1.83 -8.65 -9.28
N THR A 339 0.78 -8.42 -8.50
CA THR A 339 -0.50 -9.12 -8.68
C THR A 339 -1.12 -8.88 -10.06
N GLU A 340 -0.86 -7.73 -10.68
CA GLU A 340 -1.28 -7.40 -12.03
C GLU A 340 -0.82 -8.42 -13.08
N HIS A 341 0.36 -9.03 -12.88
CA HIS A 341 0.87 -10.07 -13.78
C HIS A 341 0.05 -11.35 -13.70
N PHE A 342 -0.42 -11.75 -12.51
CA PHE A 342 -1.29 -12.92 -12.36
C PHE A 342 -2.67 -12.68 -12.98
N PHE A 343 -3.23 -11.48 -12.82
CA PHE A 343 -4.48 -11.10 -13.49
C PHE A 343 -4.34 -11.04 -15.01
N ARG A 344 -3.20 -10.56 -15.51
CA ARG A 344 -2.90 -10.56 -16.95
C ARG A 344 -2.81 -11.97 -17.52
N GLU A 345 -2.16 -12.88 -16.80
CA GLU A 345 -2.12 -14.30 -17.18
C GLU A 345 -3.52 -14.91 -17.22
N MET A 346 -4.33 -14.66 -16.18
CA MET A 346 -5.72 -15.11 -16.10
C MET A 346 -6.54 -14.61 -17.30
N GLY A 347 -6.35 -13.36 -17.70
CA GLY A 347 -7.00 -12.80 -18.90
C GLY A 347 -6.55 -13.47 -20.19
N GLN A 348 -5.26 -13.78 -20.34
CA GLN A 348 -4.75 -14.50 -21.51
C GLN A 348 -5.21 -15.97 -21.55
N ILE A 349 -5.28 -16.64 -20.41
CA ILE A 349 -5.87 -17.98 -20.28
C ILE A 349 -7.32 -17.97 -20.79
N TYR A 350 -8.12 -17.00 -20.33
CA TYR A 350 -9.50 -16.84 -20.77
C TYR A 350 -9.59 -16.57 -22.28
N GLU A 351 -8.86 -15.57 -22.80
CA GLU A 351 -8.93 -15.20 -24.22
C GLU A 351 -8.43 -16.30 -25.15
N ALA A 352 -7.38 -17.03 -24.76
CA ALA A 352 -6.90 -18.17 -25.52
C ALA A 352 -8.00 -19.23 -25.64
N SER A 353 -8.69 -19.54 -24.54
CA SER A 353 -9.76 -20.55 -24.50
C SER A 353 -10.92 -20.25 -25.45
N LEU A 354 -11.20 -18.97 -25.76
CA LEU A 354 -12.23 -18.57 -26.71
C LEU A 354 -11.93 -18.98 -28.15
N SER A 355 -10.69 -19.35 -28.45
CA SER A 355 -10.30 -19.88 -29.77
C SER A 355 -10.59 -21.37 -29.92
N LEU A 356 -10.99 -22.04 -28.83
CA LEU A 356 -11.44 -23.43 -28.84
C LEU A 356 -12.95 -23.53 -29.12
N PRO A 357 -13.46 -24.68 -29.60
CA PRO A 357 -14.89 -24.91 -29.76
C PRO A 357 -15.67 -24.68 -28.45
N GLU A 358 -16.92 -24.24 -28.54
CA GLU A 358 -17.78 -23.96 -27.38
C GLU A 358 -18.04 -25.20 -26.49
N THR A 359 -18.02 -26.38 -27.11
CA THR A 359 -18.18 -27.67 -26.44
C THR A 359 -16.89 -28.17 -25.78
N HIS A 360 -15.76 -27.48 -25.96
CA HIS A 360 -14.47 -27.90 -25.41
C HIS A 360 -14.45 -27.69 -23.88
N GLN A 361 -14.10 -28.74 -23.13
CA GLN A 361 -14.11 -28.75 -21.66
C GLN A 361 -13.29 -27.61 -21.05
N ALA A 362 -12.06 -27.38 -21.55
CA ALA A 362 -11.21 -26.29 -21.05
C ALA A 362 -11.88 -24.90 -21.18
N ARG A 363 -12.60 -24.65 -22.29
CA ARG A 363 -13.31 -23.38 -22.48
C ARG A 363 -14.45 -23.23 -21.47
N GLN A 364 -15.22 -24.29 -21.24
CA GLN A 364 -16.33 -24.28 -20.29
C GLN A 364 -15.86 -24.02 -18.85
N GLN A 365 -14.75 -24.65 -18.44
CA GLN A 365 -14.19 -24.49 -17.11
C GLN A 365 -13.72 -23.06 -16.82
N LEU A 366 -13.38 -22.27 -17.85
CA LEU A 366 -12.82 -20.92 -17.71
C LEU A 366 -13.85 -19.79 -17.84
N GLN A 367 -15.12 -20.10 -18.15
CA GLN A 367 -16.16 -19.09 -18.36
C GLN A 367 -16.46 -18.22 -17.13
N HIS A 368 -16.12 -18.69 -15.93
CA HIS A 368 -16.36 -17.96 -14.69
C HIS A 368 -15.32 -16.86 -14.40
N LEU A 369 -14.15 -16.89 -15.06
CA LEU A 369 -13.04 -15.97 -14.75
C LEU A 369 -13.38 -14.48 -14.92
N PRO A 370 -14.10 -14.07 -15.99
CA PRO A 370 -14.48 -12.66 -16.13
C PRO A 370 -15.41 -12.18 -15.01
N LYS A 371 -16.36 -13.03 -14.59
CA LYS A 371 -17.25 -12.74 -13.46
C LYS A 371 -16.47 -12.59 -12.16
N LEU A 372 -15.53 -13.49 -11.91
CA LEU A 372 -14.64 -13.43 -10.75
C LEU A 372 -13.85 -12.11 -10.73
N CYS A 373 -13.34 -11.67 -11.88
CA CYS A 373 -12.65 -10.39 -11.98
C CYS A 373 -13.57 -9.18 -11.77
N ALA A 374 -14.84 -9.26 -12.19
CA ALA A 374 -15.84 -8.22 -11.95
C ALA A 374 -16.18 -8.10 -10.46
N GLU A 375 -16.24 -9.21 -9.73
CA GLU A 375 -16.42 -9.21 -8.28
C GLU A 375 -15.21 -8.58 -7.55
N LEU A 376 -13.99 -8.86 -7.99
CA LEU A 376 -12.79 -8.20 -7.45
C LEU A 376 -12.83 -6.68 -7.68
N LEU A 377 -13.32 -6.23 -8.84
CA LEU A 377 -13.49 -4.81 -9.13
C LEU A 377 -14.53 -4.15 -8.20
N LEU A 378 -15.61 -4.86 -7.86
CA LEU A 378 -16.61 -4.42 -6.87
C LEU A 378 -16.04 -4.32 -5.45
N ASP A 379 -15.09 -5.20 -5.12
CA ASP A 379 -14.32 -5.15 -3.86
C ASP A 379 -13.29 -4.00 -3.83
N GLY A 380 -13.18 -3.21 -4.91
CA GLY A 380 -12.26 -2.08 -4.99
C GLY A 380 -10.84 -2.45 -5.39
N LEU A 381 -10.62 -3.60 -6.03
CA LEU A 381 -9.31 -3.94 -6.60
C LEU A 381 -9.10 -3.27 -7.97
N PRO A 382 -7.91 -2.71 -8.23
CA PRO A 382 -7.58 -2.17 -9.55
C PRO A 382 -7.47 -3.28 -10.61
N LEU A 383 -8.11 -3.05 -11.77
CA LEU A 383 -7.98 -3.85 -12.98
C LEU A 383 -7.08 -3.12 -13.99
N GLU A 384 -6.11 -3.82 -14.57
CA GLU A 384 -5.30 -3.29 -15.68
C GLU A 384 -6.13 -3.29 -16.99
N LEU A 385 -6.37 -2.11 -17.54
CA LEU A 385 -7.04 -1.90 -18.83
C LEU A 385 -6.06 -1.95 -20.01
N VAL A 386 -4.92 -1.29 -19.86
CA VAL A 386 -3.85 -1.27 -20.86
C VAL A 386 -2.67 -1.99 -20.27
N ASP A 387 -2.27 -3.10 -20.87
CA ASP A 387 -1.09 -3.87 -20.50
C ASP A 387 0.18 -3.01 -20.62
N GLY A 388 0.86 -2.80 -19.50
CA GLY A 388 2.09 -2.01 -19.44
C GLY A 388 3.31 -2.61 -20.16
N ASP A 389 3.37 -3.93 -20.30
CA ASP A 389 4.51 -4.64 -20.92
C ASP A 389 4.33 -4.82 -22.43
N ALA A 390 3.12 -5.16 -22.87
CA ALA A 390 2.80 -5.34 -24.30
C ALA A 390 2.34 -4.02 -24.97
N SER A 391 1.93 -3.02 -24.19
CA SER A 391 1.26 -1.80 -24.70
C SER A 391 0.02 -2.14 -25.53
N ASN A 392 -0.85 -3.01 -25.01
CA ASN A 392 -2.07 -3.45 -25.69
C ASN A 392 -3.27 -3.47 -24.74
N ILE A 393 -4.49 -3.46 -25.29
CA ILE A 393 -5.73 -3.65 -24.53
C ILE A 393 -6.27 -5.04 -24.89
N PRO A 394 -6.37 -5.99 -23.93
CA PRO A 394 -7.03 -7.27 -24.17
C PRO A 394 -8.54 -7.03 -24.23
N LEU A 395 -9.02 -6.58 -25.40
CA LEU A 395 -10.37 -6.04 -25.57
C LEU A 395 -11.45 -7.07 -25.22
N ARG A 396 -11.24 -8.35 -25.52
CA ARG A 396 -12.23 -9.39 -25.23
C ARG A 396 -12.32 -9.63 -23.73
N TRP A 397 -11.18 -9.75 -23.05
CA TRP A 397 -11.11 -9.88 -21.60
C TRP A 397 -11.80 -8.70 -20.90
N VAL A 398 -11.38 -7.47 -21.21
CA VAL A 398 -11.92 -6.26 -20.56
C VAL A 398 -13.42 -6.12 -20.84
N SER A 399 -13.86 -6.35 -22.07
CA SER A 399 -15.29 -6.25 -22.43
C SER A 399 -16.13 -7.27 -21.66
N GLU A 400 -15.64 -8.51 -21.52
CA GLU A 400 -16.37 -9.53 -20.79
C GLU A 400 -16.42 -9.22 -19.28
N VAL A 401 -15.31 -8.76 -18.67
CA VAL A 401 -15.34 -8.33 -17.26
C VAL A 401 -16.34 -7.20 -17.05
N LEU A 402 -16.38 -6.20 -17.93
CA LEU A 402 -17.33 -5.10 -17.84
C LEU A 402 -18.78 -5.54 -18.08
N SER A 403 -19.00 -6.51 -18.98
CA SER A 403 -20.30 -7.13 -19.20
C SER A 403 -20.80 -7.84 -17.95
N GLN A 404 -19.94 -8.64 -17.30
CA GLN A 404 -20.26 -9.30 -16.04
C GLN A 404 -20.50 -8.29 -14.92
N LEU A 405 -19.71 -7.23 -14.86
CA LEU A 405 -19.90 -6.14 -13.89
C LEU A 405 -21.28 -5.48 -14.05
N ASN A 406 -21.70 -5.21 -15.29
CA ASN A 406 -23.01 -4.64 -15.58
C ASN A 406 -24.16 -5.52 -15.06
N ASN A 407 -23.98 -6.84 -15.06
CA ASN A 407 -24.95 -7.79 -14.51
C ASN A 407 -24.94 -7.86 -12.96
N LEU A 408 -23.81 -7.50 -12.33
CA LEU A 408 -23.64 -7.53 -10.87
C LEU A 408 -24.08 -6.24 -10.18
N VAL A 409 -24.18 -5.14 -10.91
CA VAL A 409 -24.65 -3.85 -10.37
C VAL A 409 -26.15 -3.67 -10.65
N PRO A 410 -26.89 -2.89 -9.82
CA PRO A 410 -28.28 -2.58 -10.09
C PRO A 410 -28.47 -1.92 -11.47
N PRO A 411 -29.50 -2.27 -12.27
CA PRO A 411 -29.67 -1.78 -13.64
C PRO A 411 -29.70 -0.24 -13.80
N GLU A 412 -30.15 0.49 -12.78
CA GLU A 412 -30.24 1.95 -12.78
C GLU A 412 -28.98 2.65 -12.25
N SER A 413 -27.87 1.91 -12.11
CA SER A 413 -26.62 2.46 -11.60
C SER A 413 -26.03 3.48 -12.56
N LYS A 414 -25.95 4.74 -12.11
CA LYS A 414 -25.23 5.80 -12.83
C LYS A 414 -23.74 5.71 -12.54
N ILE A 415 -22.92 5.65 -13.59
CA ILE A 415 -21.45 5.62 -13.49
C ILE A 415 -20.91 7.03 -13.74
N ARG A 416 -19.97 7.48 -12.90
CA ARG A 416 -19.15 8.66 -13.16
C ARG A 416 -17.70 8.21 -13.32
N VAL A 417 -17.06 8.62 -14.41
CA VAL A 417 -15.68 8.25 -14.73
C VAL A 417 -14.78 9.44 -14.45
N VAL A 418 -13.75 9.23 -13.63
CA VAL A 418 -12.68 10.21 -13.37
C VAL A 418 -11.39 9.63 -13.95
N THR A 419 -10.83 10.32 -14.93
CA THR A 419 -9.60 9.91 -15.61
C THR A 419 -8.48 10.89 -15.30
N VAL A 420 -7.32 10.39 -14.86
CA VAL A 420 -6.12 11.20 -14.60
C VAL A 420 -5.01 10.79 -15.54
N LEU A 421 -4.63 11.70 -16.45
CA LEU A 421 -3.54 11.52 -17.40
C LEU A 421 -2.39 12.46 -17.07
N GLY A 422 -1.16 12.04 -17.37
CA GLY A 422 0.01 12.87 -17.16
C GLY A 422 1.31 12.09 -17.26
N VAL A 423 2.40 12.84 -17.38
CA VAL A 423 3.77 12.31 -17.52
C VAL A 423 4.08 11.30 -16.40
N GLN A 424 4.93 10.34 -16.71
CA GLN A 424 5.42 9.37 -15.74
C GLN A 424 5.97 10.06 -14.47
N SER A 425 5.73 9.47 -13.30
CA SER A 425 6.21 9.98 -11.99
C SER A 425 5.68 11.33 -11.51
N THR A 426 4.56 11.85 -12.03
CA THR A 426 3.95 13.11 -11.57
C THR A 426 2.98 12.97 -10.39
N GLY A 427 3.03 11.87 -9.64
CA GLY A 427 2.18 11.69 -8.43
C GLY A 427 0.70 11.39 -8.70
N LYS A 428 0.30 11.02 -9.92
CA LYS A 428 -1.10 10.71 -10.27
C LYS A 428 -1.78 9.70 -9.34
N SER A 429 -1.13 8.57 -9.10
CA SER A 429 -1.65 7.52 -8.21
C SER A 429 -1.70 8.00 -6.75
N THR A 430 -0.73 8.81 -6.32
CA THR A 430 -0.75 9.45 -5.00
C THR A 430 -1.97 10.37 -4.86
N LEU A 431 -2.24 11.21 -5.87
CA LEU A 431 -3.41 12.09 -5.88
C LEU A 431 -4.72 11.29 -5.76
N LEU A 432 -4.90 10.25 -6.59
CA LEU A 432 -6.10 9.42 -6.55
C LEU A 432 -6.26 8.69 -5.21
N ASN A 433 -5.18 8.11 -4.68
CA ASN A 433 -5.19 7.45 -3.37
C ASN A 433 -5.59 8.43 -2.26
N THR A 434 -5.08 9.66 -2.29
CA THR A 434 -5.43 10.70 -1.31
C THR A 434 -6.88 11.18 -1.45
N MET A 435 -7.35 11.44 -2.68
CA MET A 435 -8.68 12.00 -2.93
C MET A 435 -9.80 11.00 -2.61
N PHE A 436 -9.58 9.72 -2.91
CA PHE A 436 -10.64 8.70 -2.88
C PHE A 436 -10.40 7.58 -1.88
N GLY A 437 -9.29 7.59 -1.13
CA GLY A 437 -8.95 6.51 -0.19
C GLY A 437 -8.65 5.17 -0.88
N VAL A 438 -8.28 5.21 -2.16
CA VAL A 438 -7.98 4.01 -2.98
C VAL A 438 -6.52 3.60 -2.84
N GLN A 439 -6.19 2.41 -3.35
CA GLN A 439 -4.86 1.80 -3.18
C GLN A 439 -4.16 1.46 -4.50
N PHE A 440 -4.16 2.39 -5.47
CA PHE A 440 -3.33 2.25 -6.66
C PHE A 440 -1.85 2.08 -6.28
N ALA A 441 -1.12 1.29 -7.07
CA ALA A 441 0.30 1.10 -6.86
C ALA A 441 1.06 2.44 -6.98
N VAL A 442 1.78 2.81 -5.91
CA VAL A 442 2.64 3.99 -5.83
C VAL A 442 4.06 3.49 -5.52
N SER A 443 4.90 3.30 -6.53
CA SER A 443 6.30 2.93 -6.27
C SER A 443 7.26 3.79 -7.06
N SER A 444 8.28 4.30 -6.36
CA SER A 444 9.42 4.99 -6.93
C SER A 444 10.29 3.98 -7.68
N GLY A 445 10.03 3.79 -8.97
CA GLY A 445 10.80 2.91 -9.86
C GLY A 445 9.97 1.84 -10.58
N ARG A 446 8.77 1.52 -10.11
CA ARG A 446 7.70 0.98 -10.99
C ARG A 446 6.71 2.09 -11.19
N CYS A 447 6.99 2.94 -12.18
CA CYS A 447 5.89 3.76 -12.66
C CYS A 447 4.86 2.80 -13.22
N THR A 448 3.60 2.99 -12.87
CA THR A 448 2.49 2.28 -13.48
C THR A 448 2.66 2.34 -15.00
N ARG A 449 3.07 1.22 -15.59
CA ARG A 449 3.08 1.04 -17.03
C ARG A 449 1.70 0.51 -17.36
N GLY A 450 1.04 1.13 -18.33
CA GLY A 450 -0.36 0.81 -18.62
C GLY A 450 -1.35 1.76 -17.95
N ALA A 451 -2.62 1.38 -17.99
CA ALA A 451 -3.74 2.14 -17.45
C ALA A 451 -4.58 1.22 -16.57
N PHE A 452 -5.00 1.70 -15.41
CA PHE A 452 -5.73 0.91 -14.42
C PHE A 452 -7.07 1.58 -14.13
N MET A 453 -8.08 0.74 -13.87
CA MET A 453 -9.41 1.15 -13.49
C MET A 453 -9.75 0.56 -12.12
N LEU A 454 -10.45 1.33 -11.30
CA LEU A 454 -10.99 0.88 -10.02
C LEU A 454 -12.42 1.40 -9.92
N LEU A 455 -13.32 0.60 -9.35
CA LEU A 455 -14.69 0.98 -9.11
C LEU A 455 -14.91 1.31 -7.63
N ILE A 456 -15.51 2.46 -7.36
CA ILE A 456 -15.90 2.87 -6.00
C ILE A 456 -17.42 2.91 -5.94
N ARG A 457 -18.01 2.11 -5.05
CA ARG A 457 -19.45 2.13 -4.81
C ARG A 457 -19.80 3.29 -3.88
N ILE A 458 -20.65 4.21 -4.35
CA ILE A 458 -21.18 5.31 -3.53
C ILE A 458 -22.40 4.80 -2.77
N ASN A 459 -22.35 4.85 -1.44
CA ASN A 459 -23.46 4.47 -0.58
C ASN A 459 -24.68 5.40 -0.81
N GLU A 460 -25.90 4.86 -0.75
CA GLU A 460 -27.13 5.63 -1.00
C GLU A 460 -27.36 6.75 0.01
N ASP A 461 -26.90 6.57 1.25
CA ASP A 461 -26.98 7.60 2.29
C ASP A 461 -26.15 8.85 1.91
N VAL A 462 -25.00 8.63 1.26
CA VAL A 462 -24.17 9.72 0.73
C VAL A 462 -24.87 10.36 -0.48
N LYS A 463 -25.54 9.58 -1.33
CA LYS A 463 -26.31 10.12 -2.48
C LYS A 463 -27.45 11.05 -2.04
N LYS A 464 -28.16 10.73 -0.96
CA LYS A 464 -29.25 11.57 -0.43
C LYS A 464 -28.76 12.91 0.12
N ASN A 465 -27.55 12.94 0.67
CA ASN A 465 -26.95 14.15 1.24
C ASN A 465 -26.11 14.97 0.24
N SER A 466 -25.88 14.46 -0.98
CA SER A 466 -25.06 15.12 -2.01
C SER A 466 -25.86 15.88 -3.07
N THR A 467 -27.11 16.26 -2.77
CA THR A 467 -27.77 17.44 -3.38
C THR A 467 -27.10 18.73 -2.91
N VAL A 468 -25.83 18.92 -3.29
CA VAL A 468 -25.12 20.18 -3.14
C VAL A 468 -24.60 20.55 -4.53
N THR A 469 -25.29 21.54 -5.10
CA THR A 469 -24.93 22.44 -6.22
C THR A 469 -23.94 21.91 -7.25
N SER A 470 -24.47 21.72 -8.47
CA SER A 470 -23.71 21.76 -9.73
C SER A 470 -22.75 22.95 -9.74
N TRP A 471 -21.47 22.67 -10.02
CA TRP A 471 -20.52 23.66 -10.54
C TRP A 471 -20.60 23.68 -12.06
#